data_AF-A0A955AFH4-F1
#
_entry.id   AF-A0A955AFH4-F1
#
_cell.length_a   1.000
_cell.length_b   1.000
_cell.length_c   1.000
_cell.angle_alpha   90.00
_cell.angle_beta   90.00
_cell.angle_gamma   90.00
#
_symmetry.space_group_name_H-M   'P 1'
#
loop_
_entity.id
_entity.type
_entity.pdbx_description
1 polymer ?
#
loop_
_entity_poly.entity_id
_entity_poly.type
_entity_poly.pdbx_seq_one_letter_code
_entity_poly.pdbx_strand_id
1 'polypeptide(L)' 'WNGPMGMFEVPPFDQGTNLVAQAIADATSHGATSVIGGGDSAAAIQQMGLSEKVSHVSTGGGASLAMLEGKAFAAVELLD' A
#
# COMPACT_ATOMS: atom_id res chain seq x y z
N TRP A 1 -2.56 2.02 3.13
CA TRP A 1 -2.04 3.15 2.35
C TRP A 1 -2.26 2.87 0.87
N ASN A 2 -2.95 3.77 0.16
CA ASN A 2 -3.36 3.62 -1.24
C ASN A 2 -3.25 4.97 -1.96
N GLY A 3 -2.02 5.43 -2.20
CA GLY A 3 -1.70 6.64 -2.95
C GLY A 3 -0.39 7.31 -2.50
N PRO A 4 0.66 7.38 -3.35
CA PRO A 4 1.88 8.16 -3.08
C PRO A 4 1.63 9.64 -2.75
N MET A 5 2.58 10.30 -2.09
CA MET A 5 2.47 11.72 -1.68
C MET A 5 3.17 12.66 -2.68
N GLY A 6 3.08 12.36 -3.97
CA GLY A 6 3.76 13.08 -5.06
C GLY A 6 4.07 12.20 -6.25
N MET A 7 4.75 12.76 -7.25
CA MET A 7 5.28 12.02 -8.40
C MET A 7 6.56 11.29 -8.01
N PHE A 8 6.40 10.21 -7.23
CA PHE A 8 7.49 9.53 -6.54
C PHE A 8 8.53 8.89 -7.46
N GLU A 9 8.20 8.76 -8.74
CA GLU A 9 9.08 8.28 -9.79
C GLU A 9 10.14 9.33 -10.16
N VAL A 10 9.97 10.60 -9.78
CA VAL A 10 10.84 11.71 -10.18
C VAL A 10 11.36 12.49 -8.98
N PRO A 11 12.66 12.40 -8.68
CA PRO A 11 13.30 13.27 -7.69
C PRO A 11 13.24 14.74 -8.10
N PRO A 12 13.05 15.67 -7.13
CA PRO A 12 12.95 15.45 -5.69
C PRO A 12 11.50 15.27 -5.18
N PHE A 13 10.54 14.98 -6.06
CA PHE A 13 9.11 14.89 -5.71
C PHE A 13 8.72 13.56 -5.01
N ASP A 14 9.71 12.71 -4.75
CA ASP A 14 9.61 11.41 -4.09
C ASP A 14 9.74 11.47 -2.56
N GLN A 15 10.30 12.55 -2.03
CA GLN A 15 10.61 12.67 -0.59
C GLN A 15 9.39 12.45 0.31
N GLY A 16 8.23 13.00 -0.05
CA GLY A 16 7.00 12.82 0.72
C GLY A 16 6.55 11.36 0.78
N THR A 17 6.60 10.68 -0.36
CA THR A 17 6.28 9.25 -0.48
C THR A 17 7.25 8.41 0.34
N ASN A 18 8.55 8.73 0.27
CA ASN A 18 9.58 8.02 1.01
C ASN A 18 9.38 8.14 2.53
N LEU A 19 9.10 9.35 3.02
CA LEU A 19 8.85 9.59 4.45
C LEU A 19 7.61 8.83 4.95
N VAL A 20 6.52 8.84 4.18
CA VAL A 20 5.30 8.11 4.56
C VAL A 20 5.52 6.60 4.54
N ALA A 21 6.18 6.07 3.51
CA ALA A 21 6.51 4.65 3.42
C ALA A 21 7.36 4.18 4.61
N GLN A 22 8.40 4.95 4.98
CA GLN A 22 9.23 4.66 6.15
C GLN A 22 8.41 4.72 7.45
N ALA A 23 7.59 5.75 7.64
CA ALA A 23 6.75 5.89 8.83
C ALA A 23 5.77 4.72 9.00
N ILE A 24 5.22 4.20 7.90
CA ILE A 24 4.35 3.01 7.92
C ILE A 24 5.14 1.77 8.34
N ALA A 25 6.33 1.54 7.76
CA ALA A 25 7.19 0.42 8.13
C ALA A 25 7.59 0.48 9.61
N ASP A 26 7.95 1.67 10.11
CA ASP A 26 8.28 1.89 11.51
C ASP A 26 7.07 1.59 12.40
N ALA A 27 5.88 2.14 12.10
CA ALA A 27 4.66 1.84 12.86
C ALA A 27 4.35 0.33 12.89
N THR A 28 4.59 -0.37 11.78
CA THR A 28 4.40 -1.83 11.67
C THR A 28 5.34 -2.58 12.61
N SER A 29 6.62 -2.19 12.66
CA SER A 29 7.58 -2.76 13.61
C SER A 29 7.21 -2.52 15.08
N HIS A 30 6.41 -1.48 15.36
CA HIS A 30 5.86 -1.18 16.68
C HIS A 30 4.50 -1.84 16.94
N GLY A 31 4.06 -2.76 16.06
CA GLY A 31 2.87 -3.59 16.24
C GLY A 31 1.61 -3.09 15.53
N ALA A 32 1.67 -2.02 14.73
CA ALA A 32 0.55 -1.64 13.88
C ALA A 32 0.35 -2.66 12.75
N THR A 33 -0.89 -2.90 12.34
CA THR A 33 -1.18 -3.62 11.09
C THR A 33 -1.22 -2.64 9.92
N SER A 34 -0.34 -2.82 8.95
CA SER A 34 -0.29 -1.99 7.75
C SER A 34 -0.75 -2.77 6.51
N VAL A 35 -1.69 -2.19 5.77
CA VAL A 35 -2.14 -2.72 4.48
C VAL A 35 -1.76 -1.73 3.38
N ILE A 36 -0.92 -2.15 2.45
CA ILE A 36 -0.55 -1.37 1.26
C ILE A 36 -1.45 -1.82 0.11
N GLY A 37 -2.17 -0.88 -0.50
CA GLY A 37 -3.06 -1.11 -1.63
C GLY A 37 -2.72 -0.18 -2.79
N GLY A 38 -3.18 -0.54 -3.98
CA GLY A 38 -2.93 0.24 -5.20
C GLY A 38 -1.54 -0.03 -5.78
N GLY A 39 -1.47 -0.03 -7.12
CA GLY A 39 -0.24 -0.37 -7.85
C GLY A 39 0.92 0.56 -7.51
N ASP A 40 0.67 1.87 -7.47
CA ASP A 40 1.73 2.86 -7.26
C ASP A 40 2.29 2.83 -5.83
N SER A 41 1.45 2.59 -4.81
CA SER A 41 1.96 2.45 -3.43
C SER A 41 2.73 1.15 -3.22
N ALA A 42 2.30 0.06 -3.87
CA ALA A 42 3.06 -1.19 -3.88
C ALA A 42 4.43 -1.01 -4.55
N ALA A 43 4.46 -0.31 -5.70
CA ALA A 43 5.70 0.03 -6.39
C ALA A 43 6.64 0.90 -5.53
N ALA A 44 6.11 1.93 -4.86
CA ALA A 44 6.88 2.78 -3.97
C ALA A 44 7.51 2.01 -2.80
N ILE A 45 6.74 1.16 -2.12
CA ILE A 45 7.24 0.30 -1.02
C ILE A 45 8.34 -0.65 -1.52
N GLN A 46 8.17 -1.22 -2.72
CA GLN A 46 9.14 -2.12 -3.31
C GLN A 46 10.43 -1.40 -3.73
N GLN A 47 10.34 -0.23 -4.35
CA GLN A 47 11.50 0.60 -4.73
C GLN A 47 12.35 0.96 -3.51
N MET A 48 11.71 1.17 -2.35
CA MET A 48 12.40 1.46 -1.09
C MET A 48 12.91 0.20 -0.35
N GLY A 49 12.62 -1.01 -0.84
CA GLY A 49 12.99 -2.25 -0.15
C GLY A 49 12.26 -2.46 1.17
N LEU A 50 11.04 -1.92 1.31
CA LEU A 50 10.24 -1.99 2.54
C LEU A 50 9.15 -3.07 2.50
N SER A 51 9.04 -3.85 1.43
CA SER A 51 7.95 -4.84 1.25
C SER A 51 7.84 -5.84 2.39
N GLU A 52 8.96 -6.31 2.94
CA GLU A 52 8.99 -7.25 4.07
C GLU A 52 8.84 -6.56 5.45
N LYS A 53 8.77 -5.23 5.47
CA LYS A 53 8.63 -4.42 6.70
C LYS A 53 7.21 -3.89 6.90
N VAL A 54 6.27 -4.27 6.05
CA VAL A 54 4.84 -3.96 6.14
C VAL A 54 4.05 -5.25 6.29
N SER A 55 2.89 -5.20 6.95
CA SER A 55 2.11 -6.43 7.22
C SER A 55 1.54 -7.09 5.97
N HIS A 56 1.12 -6.30 4.97
CA HIS A 56 0.57 -6.82 3.73
C HIS A 56 0.72 -5.83 2.57
N VAL A 57 1.18 -6.33 1.42
CA VAL A 57 1.12 -5.63 0.13
C VAL A 57 0.10 -6.34 -0.75
N SER A 58 -0.99 -5.64 -1.06
CA SER A 58 -2.07 -6.19 -1.88
C SER A 58 -1.67 -6.27 -3.35
N THR A 59 -1.94 -7.41 -3.96
CA THR A 59 -1.89 -7.62 -5.41
C THR A 59 -3.20 -7.22 -6.11
N GLY A 60 -4.25 -6.93 -5.34
CA GLY A 60 -5.61 -6.72 -5.82
C GLY A 60 -5.87 -5.36 -6.45
N GLY A 61 -4.93 -4.41 -6.46
CA GLY A 61 -5.06 -3.10 -7.12
C GLY A 61 -6.45 -2.46 -6.93
N GLY A 62 -7.19 -2.32 -8.04
CA GLY A 62 -8.56 -1.77 -8.04
C GLY A 62 -9.60 -2.63 -7.31
N ALA A 63 -9.45 -3.95 -7.22
CA ALA A 63 -10.33 -4.80 -6.43
C ALA A 63 -10.18 -4.54 -4.93
N SER A 64 -8.96 -4.33 -4.43
CA SER A 64 -8.75 -3.92 -3.03
C SER A 64 -9.33 -2.54 -2.75
N LEU A 65 -9.25 -1.61 -3.71
CA LEU A 65 -9.90 -0.31 -3.56
C LEU A 65 -11.43 -0.44 -3.51
N ALA A 66 -12.03 -1.22 -4.42
CA ALA A 66 -13.48 -1.46 -4.42
C ALA A 66 -13.97 -2.09 -3.10
N MET A 67 -13.18 -3.01 -2.53
CA MET A 67 -13.44 -3.57 -1.20
C MET A 67 -13.38 -2.49 -0.11
N LEU A 68 -12.37 -1.60 -0.14
CA LEU A 68 -12.26 -0.48 0.80
C LEU A 68 -13.37 0.58 0.63
N GLU A 69 -13.93 0.71 -0.57
CA GLU A 69 -15.13 1.52 -0.85
C GLU A 69 -16.42 0.89 -0.31
N GLY A 70 -16.37 -0.34 0.25
CA GLY A 70 -17.52 -1.05 0.78
C GLY A 70 -18.39 -1.73 -0.28
N LYS A 71 -17.88 -1.89 -1.51
CA LYS A 71 -18.61 -2.61 -2.56
C LYS A 71 -18.58 -4.11 -2.28
N ALA A 72 -19.69 -4.77 -2.59
CA ALA A 72 -19.77 -6.22 -2.61
C ALA A 72 -18.69 -6.79 -3.52
N PHE A 73 -17.98 -7.81 -3.04
CA PHE A 73 -16.93 -8.47 -3.82
C PHE A 73 -17.42 -9.87 -4.22
N ALA A 74 -18.17 -9.92 -5.32
CA ALA A 74 -18.90 -11.12 -5.76
C ALA A 74 -18.02 -12.38 -5.83
N ALA A 75 -16.74 -12.25 -6.25
CA ALA A 75 -15.83 -13.39 -6.31
C ALA A 75 -15.49 -13.98 -4.92
N VAL A 76 -15.44 -13.15 -3.88
CA VAL A 76 -15.20 -13.59 -2.49
C VAL A 76 -16.49 -14.16 -1.87
N GLU A 77 -17.65 -13.59 -2.20
CA GLU A 77 -18.96 -14.05 -1.71
C GLU A 77 -19.36 -15.43 -2.24
N LEU A 78 -18.78 -15.87 -3.35
CA LEU A 78 -19.03 -17.18 -3.96
C LEU A 78 -18.15 -18.31 -3.41
N LEU A 79 -17.24 -18.02 -2.47
CA LEU A 79 -16.38 -19.05 -1.87
C LEU A 79 -17.19 -19.91 -0.88
N ASP A 80 -16.96 -21.22 -0.89
CA ASP A 80 -17.56 -22.21 0.02
C ASP A 80 -17.13 -22.04 1.49
#